data_AF-B7SXM6-F1
#
_entry.id   AF-B7SXM6-F1
#
_cell.length_a   1.000
_cell.length_b   1.000
_cell.length_c   1.000
_cell.angle_alpha   90.00
_cell.angle_beta   90.00
_cell.angle_gamma   90.00
#
_symmetry.space_group_name_H-M   'P 1'
#
loop_
_entity.id
_entity.type
_entity.pdbx_description
1 polymer ?
#
loop_
_entity_poly.entity_id
_entity_poly.type
_entity_poly.pdbx_seq_one_letter_code
_entity_poly.pdbx_strand_id
1 'polypeptide(L)'
;AFLDGNPPERLCMPIVDHIQSLGGQVQLNSRIQKIELNKDGTVKSFVLNNGNVIKGDAYVIATPVDILKLLLPGDWKEIPYFRRLDKLVGVPVINVHIWFE
;
A
#
# COMPACT_ATOMS: atom_id res chain seq x y z
N ALA A 1 4.84 26.12 5.49
CA ALA A 1 4.28 24.82 5.07
C ALA A 1 2.89 25.04 4.49
N PHE A 2 2.46 24.26 3.49
CA PHE A 2 1.15 24.40 2.84
C PHE A 2 -0.03 24.01 3.75
N LEU A 3 0.27 23.26 4.82
CA LEU A 3 -0.67 22.88 5.87
C LEU A 3 -0.28 23.57 7.18
N ASP A 4 -1.29 24.02 7.92
CA ASP A 4 -1.15 24.58 9.26
C ASP A 4 -1.08 23.45 10.30
N GLY A 5 -0.01 22.66 10.26
CA GLY A 5 0.20 21.48 11.11
C GLY A 5 0.78 20.27 10.35
N ASN A 6 0.89 19.12 11.03
CA ASN A 6 1.45 17.92 10.41
C ASN A 6 0.46 17.30 9.39
N PRO A 7 0.96 16.72 8.27
CA PRO A 7 0.08 16.13 7.25
C PRO A 7 -0.84 15.00 7.74
N PRO A 8 -0.41 14.08 8.63
CA PRO A 8 -1.29 13.05 9.17
C PRO A 8 -2.58 13.60 9.78
N GLU A 9 -2.49 14.65 10.61
CA GLU A 9 -3.65 15.26 11.25
C GLU A 9 -4.42 16.18 10.31
N ARG A 10 -3.72 17.01 9.54
CA ARG A 10 -4.35 18.10 8.77
C ARG A 10 -4.87 17.67 7.40
N LEU A 11 -4.43 16.52 6.89
CA LEU A 11 -4.83 16.01 5.59
C LEU A 11 -5.32 14.56 5.66
N CYS A 12 -4.58 13.64 6.29
CA CYS A 12 -4.95 12.24 6.28
C CYS A 12 -6.20 11.96 7.14
N MET A 13 -6.29 12.54 8.34
CA MET A 13 -7.42 12.29 9.24
C MET A 13 -8.79 12.70 8.65
N PRO A 14 -8.95 13.89 8.02
CA PRO A 14 -10.21 14.23 7.34
C PRO A 14 -10.63 13.21 6.27
N ILE A 15 -9.68 12.60 5.56
CA ILE A 15 -9.95 11.56 4.57
C ILE A 15 -10.41 10.27 5.26
N VAL A 16 -9.76 9.88 6.36
CA VAL A 16 -10.15 8.72 7.17
C VAL A 16 -11.57 8.89 7.71
N ASP A 17 -11.88 10.05 8.29
CA ASP A 17 -13.20 10.37 8.84
C ASP A 17 -14.27 10.28 7.76
N HIS A 18 -14.00 10.83 6.57
CA HIS A 18 -14.92 10.74 5.44
C HIS A 18 -15.19 9.29 5.01
N ILE A 19 -14.14 8.49 4.85
CA ILE A 19 -14.27 7.05 4.50
C ILE A 19 -15.09 6.31 5.56
N GLN A 20 -14.81 6.54 6.85
CA GLN A 20 -15.52 5.87 7.95
C GLN A 20 -16.97 6.32 8.07
N SER A 21 -17.27 7.60 7.84
CA SER A 21 -18.64 8.13 7.83
C SER A 21 -19.54 7.48 6.77
N LEU A 22 -18.93 6.95 5.70
CA LEU A 22 -19.60 6.23 4.61
C LEU A 22 -19.55 4.71 4.77
N GLY A 23 -19.14 4.21 5.94
CA GLY A 23 -19.09 2.77 6.27
C GLY A 23 -17.80 2.05 5.87
N GLY A 24 -16.81 2.77 5.34
CA GLY A 24 -15.49 2.21 5.05
C GLY A 24 -14.67 1.94 6.32
N GLN A 25 -13.60 1.15 6.19
CA GLN A 25 -12.70 0.83 7.29
C GLN A 25 -11.27 1.24 6.96
N VAL A 26 -10.58 1.82 7.94
CA VAL A 26 -9.16 2.16 7.86
C VAL A 26 -8.44 1.46 9.02
N GLN A 27 -7.56 0.52 8.69
CA GLN A 27 -6.84 -0.28 9.67
C GLN A 27 -5.34 -0.01 9.57
N LEU A 28 -4.77 0.56 10.64
CA LEU A 28 -3.33 0.77 10.75
C LEU A 28 -2.63 -0.53 11.17
N ASN A 29 -1.29 -0.57 11.07
CA ASN A 29 -0.47 -1.71 11.48
C ASN A 29 -0.85 -3.05 10.82
N SER A 30 -1.49 -3.00 9.66
CA SER A 30 -2.05 -4.17 8.94
C SER A 30 -1.22 -4.46 7.68
N ARG A 31 0.05 -4.81 7.85
CA ARG A 31 0.99 -5.02 6.72
C ARG A 31 0.63 -6.30 5.95
N ILE A 32 0.44 -6.19 4.64
CA ILE A 32 0.29 -7.33 3.74
C ILE A 32 1.63 -8.08 3.64
N GLN A 33 1.59 -9.39 3.85
CA GLN A 33 2.72 -10.31 3.69
C GLN A 33 2.71 -10.99 2.33
N LYS A 34 1.53 -11.38 1.82
CA LYS A 34 1.41 -12.14 0.58
C LYS A 34 0.08 -11.89 -0.13
N ILE A 35 0.13 -11.86 -1.46
CA ILE A 35 -1.04 -11.96 -2.33
C ILE A 35 -1.24 -13.46 -2.64
N GLU A 36 -2.32 -14.03 -2.13
CA GLU A 36 -2.69 -15.42 -2.43
C GLU A 36 -3.50 -15.46 -3.72
N LEU A 37 -3.17 -16.38 -4.62
CA LEU A 37 -3.86 -16.54 -5.90
C LEU A 37 -4.78 -17.77 -5.91
N ASN A 38 -5.85 -17.66 -6.68
CA ASN A 38 -6.66 -18.78 -7.12
C ASN A 38 -5.92 -19.56 -8.22
N LYS A 39 -6.43 -20.75 -8.58
CA LYS A 39 -5.84 -21.60 -9.63
C LYS A 39 -5.86 -20.95 -11.02
N ASP A 40 -6.76 -20.00 -11.25
CA ASP A 40 -6.89 -19.25 -12.50
C ASP A 40 -5.99 -17.99 -12.54
N GLY A 41 -5.18 -17.76 -11.50
CA GLY A 41 -4.28 -16.62 -11.40
C GLY A 41 -4.93 -15.33 -10.87
N THR A 42 -6.22 -15.34 -10.54
CA THR A 42 -6.90 -14.19 -9.89
C THR A 42 -6.57 -14.12 -8.41
N VAL A 43 -6.76 -12.95 -7.78
CA VAL A 43 -6.50 -12.79 -6.34
C VAL A 43 -7.57 -13.52 -5.53
N LYS A 44 -7.11 -14.42 -4.66
CA LYS A 44 -7.95 -15.13 -3.68
C LYS A 44 -8.13 -14.31 -2.40
N SER A 45 -7.02 -13.78 -1.88
CA SER A 45 -6.98 -13.00 -0.64
C SER A 45 -5.66 -12.26 -0.44
N PHE A 46 -5.64 -11.29 0.49
CA PHE A 46 -4.42 -10.75 1.06
C PHE A 46 -4.16 -11.37 2.42
N VAL A 47 -2.97 -11.94 2.60
CA VAL A 47 -2.50 -12.46 3.88
C VAL A 47 -1.67 -11.38 4.56
N LEU A 48 -2.05 -11.01 5.78
CA LEU A 48 -1.35 -10.03 6.60
C LEU A 48 -0.21 -10.71 7.38
N ASN A 49 0.75 -9.91 7.86
CA ASN A 49 1.91 -10.39 8.62
C ASN A 49 1.56 -11.08 9.95
N ASN A 50 0.39 -10.79 10.51
CA ASN A 50 -0.15 -11.43 11.71
C ASN A 50 -0.94 -12.72 11.40
N GLY A 51 -0.97 -13.14 10.13
CA GLY A 51 -1.69 -14.34 9.68
C GLY A 51 -3.17 -14.10 9.35
N ASN A 52 -3.72 -12.90 9.62
CA ASN A 52 -5.09 -12.58 9.23
C ASN A 52 -5.24 -12.57 7.72
N VAL A 53 -6.42 -12.99 7.25
CA VAL A 53 -6.74 -13.07 5.82
C VAL A 53 -7.84 -12.08 5.50
N ILE A 54 -7.56 -11.17 4.58
CA ILE A 54 -8.50 -10.18 4.08
C ILE A 54 -9.02 -10.63 2.71
N LYS A 55 -10.35 -10.67 2.59
CA LYS A 55 -11.05 -10.99 1.35
C LYS A 55 -11.92 -9.82 0.93
N GLY A 56 -12.11 -9.67 -0.37
CA GLY A 56 -13.02 -8.70 -0.96
C GLY A 56 -13.30 -9.05 -2.42
N ASP A 57 -14.26 -8.34 -3.00
CA ASP A 57 -14.65 -8.51 -4.41
C ASP A 57 -13.61 -7.91 -5.37
N ALA A 58 -12.84 -6.92 -4.90
CA ALA A 58 -11.76 -6.28 -5.64
C ALA A 58 -10.57 -5.99 -4.72
N TYR A 59 -9.37 -5.96 -5.31
CA TYR A 59 -8.11 -5.74 -4.60
C TYR A 59 -7.32 -4.63 -5.28
N VAL A 60 -6.86 -3.66 -4.48
CA VAL A 60 -6.04 -2.53 -4.94
C VAL A 60 -4.75 -2.49 -4.14
N ILE A 61 -3.61 -2.40 -4.83
CA ILE A 61 -2.30 -2.18 -4.20
C ILE A 61 -1.90 -0.72 -4.41
N ALA A 62 -2.02 0.08 -3.35
CA ALA A 62 -1.59 1.47 -3.32
C ALA A 62 -0.23 1.64 -2.61
N THR A 63 0.70 0.69 -2.83
CA THR A 63 2.05 0.71 -2.24
C THR A 63 3.08 1.27 -3.23
N PRO A 64 4.25 1.72 -2.75
CA PRO A 64 5.37 2.06 -3.63
C PRO A 64 5.76 0.88 -4.53
N VAL A 65 6.23 1.18 -5.74
CA VAL A 65 6.54 0.16 -6.75
C VAL A 65 7.57 -0.87 -6.27
N ASP A 66 8.52 -0.47 -5.43
CA ASP A 66 9.52 -1.37 -4.85
C ASP A 66 8.89 -2.39 -3.91
N ILE A 67 7.88 -2.00 -3.13
CA ILE A 67 7.12 -2.91 -2.28
C ILE A 67 6.22 -3.83 -3.11
N LEU A 68 5.55 -3.29 -4.13
CA LEU A 68 4.74 -4.11 -5.04
C LEU A 68 5.59 -5.19 -5.72
N LYS A 69 6.78 -4.84 -6.24
CA LYS A 69 7.70 -5.81 -6.87
C LYS A 69 8.07 -6.99 -5.95
N LEU A 70 8.20 -6.74 -4.64
CA LEU A 70 8.45 -7.79 -3.64
C LEU A 70 7.21 -8.65 -3.34
N LEU A 71 6.02 -8.08 -3.43
CA LEU A 71 4.75 -8.76 -3.17
C LEU A 71 4.20 -9.52 -4.39
N LEU A 72 4.72 -9.26 -5.60
CA LEU A 72 4.23 -9.87 -6.83
C LEU A 72 4.30 -11.41 -6.77
N PRO A 73 3.18 -12.11 -6.98
CA PRO A 73 3.18 -13.55 -7.16
C PRO A 73 4.09 -13.96 -8.31
N GLY A 74 4.71 -15.14 -8.18
CA GLY A 74 5.58 -15.70 -9.24
C GLY A 74 4.88 -15.75 -10.59
N ASP A 75 3.62 -16.19 -10.61
CA ASP A 75 2.79 -16.33 -11.80
C ASP A 75 2.57 -15.01 -12.55
N TRP A 76 2.69 -13.87 -11.86
CA TRP A 76 2.48 -12.55 -12.45
C TRP A 76 3.76 -11.93 -13.01
N LYS A 77 4.95 -12.42 -12.65
CA LYS A 77 6.24 -11.82 -13.03
C LYS A 77 6.46 -11.81 -14.54
N GLU A 78 5.95 -12.82 -15.25
CA GLU A 78 6.10 -12.95 -16.70
C GLU A 78 5.07 -12.12 -17.49
N ILE A 79 4.03 -11.59 -16.82
CA ILE A 79 3.01 -10.78 -17.48
C ILE A 79 3.64 -9.44 -17.93
N PRO A 80 3.51 -9.05 -19.20
CA PRO A 80 4.16 -7.85 -19.73
C PRO A 80 3.84 -6.54 -18.99
N TYR A 81 2.68 -6.45 -18.33
CA TYR A 81 2.33 -5.32 -17.50
C TYR A 81 3.25 -5.20 -16.28
N PHE A 82 3.43 -6.28 -15.52
CA PHE A 82 4.23 -6.29 -14.29
C PHE A 82 5.73 -6.29 -14.56
N ARG A 83 6.20 -6.94 -15.63
CA ARG A 83 7.62 -6.91 -16.04
C ARG A 83 8.12 -5.49 -16.31
N ARG A 84 7.26 -4.58 -16.79
CA ARG A 84 7.64 -3.18 -17.02
C ARG A 84 8.01 -2.43 -15.74
N LEU A 85 7.57 -2.91 -14.58
CA LEU A 85 7.88 -2.30 -13.28
C LEU A 85 9.36 -2.42 -12.91
N ASP A 86 10.10 -3.36 -13.50
CA ASP A 86 11.54 -3.54 -13.24
C ASP A 86 12.37 -2.31 -13.60
N LYS A 87 11.87 -1.48 -14.52
CA LYS A 87 12.52 -0.22 -14.92
C LYS A 87 12.26 0.93 -13.94
N LEU A 88 11.29 0.79 -13.04
CA LEU A 88 10.94 1.82 -12.06
C LEU A 88 11.70 1.54 -10.78
N VAL A 89 12.56 2.45 -10.35
CA VAL A 89 13.39 2.30 -9.15
C VAL A 89 13.24 3.54 -8.28
N GLY A 90 13.06 3.35 -6.97
CA GLY A 90 13.03 4.44 -6.00
C GLY A 90 14.36 5.22 -5.98
N VAL A 91 14.25 6.54 -5.88
CA VAL A 91 15.40 7.44 -5.75
C VAL A 91 15.63 7.73 -4.27
N PRO A 92 16.87 7.64 -3.75
CA PRO A 92 17.16 7.96 -2.36
C PRO A 92 16.95 9.45 -2.08
N VAL A 93 16.39 9.77 -0.92
CA VAL A 93 16.15 11.15 -0.46
C VAL A 93 16.41 11.25 1.04
N ILE A 94 16.88 12.41 1.48
CA ILE A 94 17.14 12.73 2.89
C ILE A 94 16.36 14.00 3.22
N ASN A 95 15.74 14.04 4.40
CA ASN A 95 15.04 15.21 4.92
C ASN A 95 15.66 15.60 6.26
N VAL A 96 16.16 16.84 6.36
CA VAL A 96 16.90 17.35 7.52
C VAL A 96 16.10 18.46 8.19
N HIS A 97 16.00 18.40 9.52
CA HIS A 97 15.38 19.45 10.34
C HIS A 97 16.39 19.89 11.40
N ILE A 98 16.60 21.20 11.53
CA ILE A 98 17.51 21.80 12.51
C ILE A 98 16.74 22.93 13.20
N TRP A 99 16.66 22.87 14.52
CA TRP A 99 16.11 23.94 15.36
C TRP A 99 17.27 24.67 16.04
N PHE A 100 17.18 25.99 16.09
CA PHE A 100 18.14 26.86 16.76
C PHE A 100 17.47 27.48 18.00
N GLU A 101 18.30 27.87 18.96
CA GLU A 101 17.91 28.69 20.12
C GLU A 101 17.58 30.13 19.71
#